data_AF-A0A1P8JXL0-F1
#
_entry.id   AF-A0A1P8JXL0-F1
#
_cell.length_a   1.000
_cell.length_b   1.000
_cell.length_c   1.000
_cell.angle_alpha   90.00
_cell.angle_beta   90.00
_cell.angle_gamma   90.00
#
_symmetry.space_group_name_H-M   'P 1'
#
loop_
_entity.id
_entity.type
_entity.pdbx_description
1 polymer ?
#
loop_
_entity_poly.entity_id
_entity_poly.type
_entity_poly.pdbx_seq_one_letter_code
_entity_poly.pdbx_strand_id
1 'polypeptide(L)'
;MRSGRDRVNDNVKQFPGTEPLPVNPITLEVPPFGHCAHDLITLDGHNRTVRCTTCSKVLDPFNFLKDNALTLQTAWRNYRMVMESVRQKNELLEVLKKEEARLKGLIRRHKEKVEPPIDTRGRHL
;
A
#
# COMPACT_ATOMS: atom_id res chain seq x y z
N MET A 1 26.47 29.54 -28.40
CA MET A 1 25.38 28.90 -29.19
C MET A 1 25.69 27.42 -29.36
N ARG A 2 25.02 26.53 -28.62
CA ARG A 2 25.05 25.07 -28.86
C ARG A 2 23.70 24.45 -28.52
N SER A 3 23.07 23.97 -29.59
CA SER A 3 22.27 22.76 -29.74
C SER A 3 21.08 22.53 -28.80
N GLY A 4 19.89 22.61 -29.41
CA GLY A 4 18.64 22.11 -28.88
C GLY A 4 18.71 20.64 -28.50
N ARG A 5 17.98 20.31 -27.44
CA ARG A 5 17.67 18.95 -27.04
C ARG A 5 16.23 18.70 -27.50
N ASP A 6 16.10 18.02 -28.62
CA ASP A 6 14.83 17.52 -29.13
C ASP A 6 14.16 16.68 -28.03
N ARG A 7 12.95 17.09 -27.62
CA ARG A 7 12.10 16.29 -26.75
C ARG A 7 11.65 15.08 -27.57
N VAL A 8 12.26 13.93 -27.31
CA VAL A 8 11.78 12.64 -27.77
C VAL A 8 10.32 12.52 -27.33
N ASN A 9 9.44 12.34 -28.31
CA ASN A 9 8.01 12.15 -28.14
C ASN A 9 7.71 11.21 -26.96
N ASP A 10 7.19 11.76 -25.88
CA ASP A 10 6.61 11.01 -24.77
C ASP A 10 5.42 10.21 -25.31
N ASN A 11 5.64 8.92 -25.55
CA ASN A 11 4.61 7.94 -25.93
C ASN A 11 3.68 7.58 -24.75
N VAL A 12 3.42 8.52 -23.84
CA VAL A 12 2.46 8.35 -22.75
C VAL A 12 1.07 8.58 -23.32
N LYS A 13 0.49 7.53 -23.90
CA LYS A 13 -0.93 7.53 -24.27
C LYS A 13 -1.75 7.56 -22.98
N GLN A 14 -2.45 8.67 -22.74
CA GLN A 14 -3.45 8.77 -21.68
C GLN A 14 -4.45 7.61 -21.84
N PHE A 15 -4.75 6.90 -20.75
CA PHE A 15 -5.73 5.82 -20.76
C PHE A 15 -7.10 6.40 -21.17
N PRO A 16 -7.76 5.87 -22.22
CA PRO A 16 -9.07 6.36 -22.63
C PRO A 16 -10.10 6.06 -21.54
N GLY A 17 -10.75 7.10 -21.01
CA GLY A 17 -11.78 6.99 -19.96
C GLY A 17 -11.38 7.50 -18.57
N THR A 18 -10.21 8.12 -18.41
CA THR A 18 -9.86 8.77 -17.13
C THR A 18 -10.62 10.09 -17.00
N GLU A 19 -11.74 10.06 -16.28
CA GLU A 19 -12.24 11.24 -15.57
C GLU A 19 -11.06 11.93 -14.87
N PRO A 20 -11.04 13.27 -14.78
CA PRO A 20 -9.97 13.97 -14.07
C PRO A 20 -9.87 13.37 -12.67
N LEU A 21 -8.69 12.81 -12.35
CA LEU A 21 -8.41 12.28 -11.01
C LEU A 21 -8.87 13.35 -10.00
N PRO A 22 -9.61 12.96 -8.95
CA PRO A 22 -10.08 13.91 -7.96
C PRO A 22 -8.87 14.68 -7.43
N VAL A 23 -8.99 16.01 -7.35
CA VAL A 23 -7.94 16.87 -6.81
C VAL A 23 -7.53 16.30 -5.47
N ASN A 24 -6.27 15.89 -5.34
CA ASN A 24 -5.76 15.34 -4.09
C ASN A 24 -6.01 16.39 -2.99
N PRO A 25 -6.89 16.13 -2.01
CA PRO A 25 -7.23 17.11 -0.98
C PRO A 25 -6.10 17.26 0.05
N ILE A 26 -5.06 16.43 -0.03
CA ILE A 26 -3.97 16.39 0.93
C ILE A 26 -2.84 17.31 0.45
N THR A 27 -2.77 18.48 1.05
CA THR A 27 -1.60 19.37 1.01
C THR A 27 -0.65 18.97 2.13
N LEU A 28 0.56 18.51 1.80
CA LEU A 28 1.60 18.26 2.80
C LEU A 28 2.26 19.60 3.15
N GLU A 29 2.20 19.98 4.42
CA GLU A 29 2.96 21.14 4.91
C GLU A 29 4.46 20.81 4.88
N VAL A 30 5.23 21.63 4.16
CA VAL A 30 6.68 21.54 4.21
C VAL A 30 7.11 22.01 5.60
N PRO A 31 7.86 21.19 6.36
CA PRO A 31 8.26 21.58 7.69
C PRO A 31 9.05 22.89 7.67
N PRO A 32 8.88 23.75 8.70
CA PRO A 32 9.51 25.06 8.75
C PRO A 32 11.04 24.93 8.78
N PHE A 33 11.71 25.97 8.30
CA PHE A 33 13.18 26.07 8.36
C PHE A 33 13.67 25.87 9.79
N GLY A 34 14.58 24.90 10.01
CA GLY A 34 15.08 24.53 11.32
C GLY A 34 14.39 23.32 11.98
N HIS A 35 13.45 22.66 11.30
CA HIS A 35 12.95 21.37 11.77
C HIS A 35 14.04 20.29 11.72
N CYS A 36 14.24 19.60 12.84
CA CYS A 36 15.06 18.40 12.92
C CYS A 36 14.22 17.27 13.53
N ALA A 37 14.15 16.13 12.84
CA ALA A 37 13.46 14.93 13.33
C ALA A 37 14.26 14.17 14.41
N HIS A 38 15.53 14.56 14.64
CA HIS A 38 16.45 13.93 15.59
C HIS A 38 16.67 12.42 15.38
N ASP A 39 16.60 11.97 14.11
CA ASP A 39 16.73 10.55 13.73
C ASP A 39 18.11 9.96 14.04
N LEU A 40 19.16 10.79 14.04
CA LEU A 40 20.53 10.40 14.30
C LEU A 40 21.05 11.11 15.55
N ILE A 41 21.56 10.30 16.49
CA ILE A 41 22.01 10.75 17.81
C ILE A 41 23.40 10.19 18.15
N THR A 42 24.09 10.94 19.01
CA THR A 42 25.29 10.54 19.74
C THR A 42 24.99 10.50 21.22
N LEU A 43 25.49 9.48 21.90
CA LEU A 43 25.36 9.31 23.34
C LEU A 43 26.67 9.70 24.01
N ASP A 44 26.61 10.62 24.96
CA ASP A 44 27.73 10.94 25.85
C ASP A 44 27.54 10.17 27.16
N GLY A 45 28.33 9.12 27.34
CA GLY A 45 28.28 8.27 28.52
C GLY A 45 28.76 8.97 29.81
N HIS A 46 29.61 9.98 29.70
CA HIS A 46 30.14 10.69 30.87
C HIS A 46 29.13 11.71 31.39
N ASN A 47 28.62 12.56 30.49
CA ASN A 47 27.64 13.58 30.85
C ASN A 47 26.21 13.05 30.91
N ARG A 48 25.98 11.77 30.52
CA ARG A 48 24.67 11.13 30.42
C ARG A 48 23.71 11.95 29.56
N THR A 49 24.17 12.47 28.44
CA THR A 49 23.35 13.28 27.53
C THR A 49 23.16 12.61 26.19
N VAL A 50 22.03 12.89 25.56
CA VAL A 50 21.75 12.52 24.17
C VAL A 50 21.91 13.78 23.34
N ARG A 51 22.67 13.73 22.25
CA ARG A 51 22.83 14.87 21.33
C ARG A 51 22.44 14.46 19.92
N CYS A 52 21.66 15.28 19.24
CA CYS A 52 21.41 15.06 17.82
C CYS A 52 22.66 15.40 17.00
N THR A 53 23.04 14.54 16.07
CA THR A 53 24.20 14.78 15.18
C THR A 53 23.94 15.86 14.14
N THR A 54 22.69 16.07 13.76
CA THR A 54 22.31 16.99 12.68
C THR A 54 22.20 18.43 13.17
N CYS A 55 21.52 18.65 14.30
CA CYS A 55 21.30 19.99 14.84
C CYS A 55 22.13 20.30 16.10
N SER A 56 22.94 19.34 16.58
CA SER A 56 23.76 19.46 17.80
C SER A 56 23.01 19.74 19.11
N LYS A 57 21.67 19.72 19.07
CA LYS A 57 20.81 19.96 20.24
C LYS A 57 21.00 18.84 21.26
N VAL A 58 21.16 19.23 22.52
CA VAL A 58 21.14 18.31 23.66
C VAL A 58 19.68 18.00 23.98
N LEU A 59 19.35 16.72 23.93
CA LEU A 59 18.05 16.17 24.26
C LEU A 59 18.10 15.59 25.66
N ASP A 60 17.00 15.71 26.38
CA ASP A 60 16.83 15.01 27.64
C ASP A 60 16.75 13.48 27.39
N PRO A 61 17.61 12.66 28.02
CA PRO A 61 17.65 11.23 27.75
C PRO A 61 16.34 10.50 28.08
N PHE A 62 15.68 10.88 29.17
CA PHE A 62 14.45 10.21 29.58
C PHE A 62 13.31 10.50 28.62
N ASN A 63 13.12 11.77 28.25
CA ASN A 63 12.12 12.17 27.27
C ASN A 63 12.40 11.54 25.90
N PHE A 64 13.66 11.51 25.45
CA PHE A 64 14.03 10.84 24.21
C PHE A 64 13.65 9.35 24.23
N LEU A 65 13.98 8.63 25.31
CA LEU A 65 13.62 7.22 25.45
C LEU A 65 12.10 7.01 25.49
N LYS A 66 11.38 7.87 26.22
CA LYS A 66 9.93 7.83 26.34
C LYS A 66 9.25 8.02 24.99
N ASP A 67 9.66 9.03 24.22
CA ASP A 67 9.06 9.35 22.91
C ASP A 67 9.31 8.23 21.90
N ASN A 68 10.53 7.65 21.91
CA ASN A 68 10.84 6.48 21.09
C ASN A 68 10.02 5.25 21.51
N ALA A 69 9.86 5.00 22.82
CA ALA A 69 9.05 3.90 23.31
C ALA A 69 7.58 4.04 22.89
N LEU A 70 7.01 5.25 22.97
CA LEU A 70 5.65 5.53 22.50
C LEU A 70 5.50 5.32 20.99
N THR A 71 6.51 5.73 20.22
CA THR A 71 6.54 5.55 18.76
C THR A 71 6.56 4.05 18.41
N LEU A 72 7.43 3.28 19.04
CA LEU A 72 7.51 1.83 18.87
C LEU A 72 6.22 1.13 19.31
N GLN A 73 5.65 1.52 20.45
CA GLN A 73 4.39 0.95 20.94
C GLN A 73 3.24 1.21 19.96
N THR A 74 3.18 2.42 19.39
CA THR A 74 2.18 2.77 18.37
C THR A 74 2.39 1.98 17.10
N ALA A 75 3.64 1.82 16.63
CA ALA A 75 3.96 1.01 15.46
C ALA A 75 3.52 -0.46 15.66
N TRP A 76 3.81 -1.05 16.82
CA TRP A 76 3.37 -2.41 17.16
C TRP A 76 1.86 -2.55 17.22
N ARG A 77 1.15 -1.58 17.82
CA ARG A 77 -0.31 -1.56 17.84
C ARG A 77 -0.87 -1.52 16.42
N ASN A 78 -0.36 -0.61 15.59
CA ASN A 78 -0.80 -0.46 14.21
C ASN A 78 -0.56 -1.73 13.40
N TYR A 79 0.62 -2.34 13.55
CA TYR A 79 0.96 -3.61 12.93
C TYR A 79 -0.05 -4.72 13.28
N ARG A 80 -0.40 -4.87 14.57
CA ARG A 80 -1.41 -5.86 14.99
C ARG A 80 -2.77 -5.60 14.36
N MET A 81 -3.23 -4.35 14.31
CA MET A 81 -4.51 -4.00 13.69
C MET A 81 -4.52 -4.34 12.20
N VAL A 82 -3.43 -4.03 11.48
CA VAL A 82 -3.30 -4.34 10.05
C VAL A 82 -3.29 -5.84 9.81
N MET A 83 -2.54 -6.61 10.61
CA MET A 83 -2.49 -8.06 10.49
C MET A 83 -3.86 -8.70 10.71
N GLU A 84 -4.62 -8.22 11.68
CA GLU A 84 -5.99 -8.68 11.92
C GLU A 84 -6.92 -8.34 10.73
N SER A 85 -6.82 -7.13 10.19
CA SER A 85 -7.60 -6.74 9.00
C SER A 85 -7.25 -7.59 7.77
N VAL A 86 -5.96 -7.89 7.56
CA VAL A 86 -5.50 -8.76 6.47
C VAL A 86 -6.05 -10.17 6.64
N ARG A 87 -6.01 -10.71 7.87
CA ARG A 87 -6.59 -12.03 8.18
C ARG A 87 -8.08 -12.08 7.83
N GLN A 88 -8.87 -11.12 8.32
CA GLN A 88 -10.31 -11.06 8.05
C GLN A 88 -10.60 -10.97 6.55
N LYS A 89 -9.84 -10.15 5.80
CA LYS A 89 -9.98 -10.05 4.35
C LYS A 89 -9.65 -11.36 3.64
N ASN A 90 -8.62 -12.08 4.09
CA ASN A 90 -8.28 -13.39 3.52
C ASN A 90 -9.38 -14.43 3.77
N GLU A 91 -9.95 -14.46 4.98
CA GLU A 91 -11.08 -15.34 5.31
C GLU A 91 -12.29 -15.05 4.40
N LEU A 92 -12.63 -13.77 4.20
CA LEU A 92 -13.68 -13.36 3.25
C LEU A 92 -13.37 -13.76 1.81
N LEU A 93 -12.12 -13.59 1.37
CA LEU A 93 -11.68 -13.98 0.03
C LEU A 93 -11.87 -15.48 -0.22
N GLU A 94 -11.54 -16.32 0.76
CA GLU A 94 -11.71 -17.77 0.66
C GLU A 94 -13.20 -18.18 0.58
N VAL A 95 -14.07 -17.49 1.31
CA VAL A 95 -15.53 -17.69 1.18
C VAL A 95 -16.00 -17.29 -0.22
N LEU A 96 -15.59 -16.12 -0.71
CA LEU A 96 -15.98 -15.62 -2.04
C LEU A 96 -15.49 -16.53 -3.16
N LYS A 97 -14.26 -17.07 -3.09
CA LYS A 97 -13.75 -18.06 -4.06
C LYS A 97 -14.61 -19.32 -4.11
N LYS A 98 -15.06 -19.82 -2.96
CA LYS A 98 -15.95 -21.00 -2.88
C LYS A 98 -17.31 -20.70 -3.52
N GLU A 99 -17.89 -19.54 -3.22
CA GLU A 99 -19.16 -19.10 -3.83
C GLU A 99 -19.03 -18.89 -5.34
N GLU A 100 -17.94 -18.29 -5.80
CA GLU A 100 -17.65 -18.11 -7.23
C GLU A 100 -17.59 -19.48 -7.94
N ALA A 101 -16.85 -20.44 -7.38
CA ALA A 101 -16.77 -21.79 -7.92
C ALA A 101 -18.15 -22.48 -7.98
N ARG A 102 -18.96 -22.32 -6.92
CA ARG A 102 -20.33 -22.85 -6.86
C ARG A 102 -21.22 -22.25 -7.94
N LEU A 103 -21.20 -20.93 -8.11
CA LEU A 103 -21.97 -20.21 -9.13
C LEU A 103 -21.53 -20.59 -10.54
N LYS A 104 -20.22 -20.68 -10.81
CA LYS A 104 -19.70 -21.18 -12.09
C LYS A 104 -20.20 -22.59 -12.39
N GLY A 105 -20.21 -23.47 -11.39
CA GLY A 105 -20.75 -24.83 -11.52
C GLY A 105 -22.27 -24.88 -11.78
N LEU A 106 -23.04 -23.94 -11.22
CA LEU A 106 -24.47 -23.80 -11.53
C LEU A 106 -24.69 -23.29 -12.95
N ILE A 107 -23.97 -22.25 -13.36
CA ILE A 107 -24.04 -21.70 -14.71
C ILE A 107 -23.74 -22.79 -15.75
N ARG A 108 -22.70 -23.59 -15.54
CA ARG A 108 -22.36 -24.70 -16.44
C ARG A 108 -23.53 -25.69 -16.59
N ARG A 109 -24.11 -26.14 -15.47
CA ARG A 109 -25.26 -27.06 -15.46
C ARG A 109 -26.51 -26.46 -16.12
N HIS A 110 -26.75 -25.17 -15.94
CA HIS A 110 -27.87 -24.49 -16.60
C HIS A 110 -27.65 -24.35 -18.12
N LYS A 111 -26.43 -24.05 -18.56
CA LYS A 111 -26.08 -24.04 -19.99
C LYS A 111 -26.29 -25.40 -20.64
N GLU A 112 -25.81 -26.48 -20.01
CA GLU A 112 -26.01 -27.86 -20.49
C GLU A 112 -27.50 -28.26 -20.62
N LYS A 113 -28.40 -27.64 -19.85
CA LYS A 113 -29.85 -27.87 -19.94
C LYS A 113 -30.54 -27.06 -21.04
N VAL A 114 -30.06 -25.85 -21.31
CA VAL A 114 -30.64 -24.94 -22.31
C VAL A 114 -30.14 -25.27 -23.72
N GLU A 115 -28.87 -25.69 -23.83
CA GLU A 115 -28.26 -26.18 -25.06
C GLU A 115 -28.00 -27.68 -24.90
N PRO A 116 -28.99 -28.55 -25.17
CA PRO A 116 -28.73 -29.98 -25.19
C PRO A 116 -27.61 -30.23 -26.22
N PRO A 117 -26.54 -30.97 -25.87
CA PRO A 117 -25.47 -31.25 -26.80
C PRO A 117 -26.05 -31.96 -28.01
N ILE A 118 -25.99 -31.31 -29.17
CA ILE A 118 -26.36 -31.94 -30.44
C ILE A 118 -25.31 -33.03 -30.69
N ASP A 119 -25.69 -34.27 -30.43
CA ASP A 119 -24.87 -35.45 -30.72
C ASP A 119 -24.76 -35.60 -32.24
N THR A 120 -23.70 -35.01 -32.81
CA THR A 120 -23.39 -35.11 -34.24
C THR A 120 -22.66 -36.41 -34.60
N ARG A 121 -22.58 -37.39 -33.69
CA ARG A 121 -21.98 -38.71 -33.93
C ARG A 121 -23.04 -39.82 -34.08
N GLY A 122 -24.08 -39.55 -34.87
CA GLY A 122 -24.98 -40.55 -35.44
C GLY A 122 -24.74 -40.76 -36.94
N ARG A 123 -23.51 -41.14 -37.33
CA ARG A 123 -23.23 -41.62 -38.69
C ARG A 123 -23.17 -43.15 -38.67
N HIS A 124 -24.31 -43.79 -38.93
CA HIS A 124 -24.55 -45.17 -39.38
C HIS A 124 -26.07 -45.37 -39.19
N LEU A 125 -26.90 -45.54 -40.21
CA LEU A 125 -26.85 -46.37 -41.41
C LEU A 125 -27.38 -45.63 -42.65
#